data_AF-A0A915DKW4-F1
#
_entry.id   AF-A0A915DKW4-F1
#
_cell.length_a   1.000
_cell.length_b   1.000
_cell.length_c   1.000
_cell.angle_alpha   90.00
_cell.angle_beta   90.00
_cell.angle_gamma   90.00
#
_symmetry.space_group_name_H-M   'P 1'
#
loop_
_entity.id
_entity.type
_entity.pdbx_description
1 polymer ?
#
loop_
_entity_poly.entity_id
_entity_poly.type
_entity_poly.pdbx_seq_one_letter_code
_entity_poly.pdbx_strand_id
1 'polypeptide(L)'
;MGQTVSSAQTQMQTEQDPNATFPWWVRFLAKGLGIVGGFVAMFFAVLGLLSITASCIVACLLQLAIGFLAVALEAPFCCAFVDFIERIAQFSESRAYYQKAGLYTVMGILPILICPELNTILGGGMILACGIVYGFMSLGKKADRGTMMGVGGNDPAWSPQVNQPIPTPTGFNQP
;
A
#
# COMPACT_ATOMS: atom_id res chain seq x y z
N MET A 1 -17.87 24.00 -25.32
CA MET A 1 -16.40 23.89 -25.43
C MET A 1 -15.82 23.34 -24.11
N GLY A 2 -16.12 22.10 -23.72
CA GLY A 2 -15.77 21.61 -22.38
C GLY A 2 -15.58 20.08 -22.24
N GLN A 3 -15.28 19.37 -23.32
CA GLN A 3 -15.14 17.90 -23.30
C GLN A 3 -13.72 17.39 -23.53
N THR A 4 -12.73 18.27 -23.74
CA THR A 4 -11.35 17.87 -24.01
C THR A 4 -10.46 17.79 -22.75
N VAL A 5 -10.95 18.24 -21.60
CA VAL A 5 -10.19 18.15 -20.33
C VAL A 5 -10.45 16.85 -19.56
N SER A 6 -11.57 16.16 -19.83
CA SER A 6 -11.92 14.92 -19.12
C SER A 6 -11.08 13.74 -19.59
N SER A 7 -10.82 13.59 -20.90
CA SER A 7 -10.07 12.44 -21.44
C SER A 7 -8.57 12.51 -21.13
N ALA A 8 -7.95 13.69 -21.12
CA ALA A 8 -6.55 13.84 -20.74
C ALA A 8 -6.29 13.53 -19.26
N GLN A 9 -7.21 13.94 -18.37
CA GLN A 9 -7.13 13.59 -16.95
C GLN A 9 -7.46 12.11 -16.71
N THR A 10 -8.38 11.52 -17.48
CA THR A 10 -8.65 10.07 -17.45
C THR A 10 -7.47 9.24 -17.95
N GLN A 11 -6.73 9.67 -18.98
CA GLN A 11 -5.54 8.95 -19.49
C GLN A 11 -4.37 9.04 -18.48
N MET A 12 -4.11 10.21 -17.91
CA MET A 12 -3.08 10.38 -16.87
C MET A 12 -3.42 9.65 -15.55
N GLN A 13 -4.70 9.42 -15.25
CA GLN A 13 -5.10 8.58 -14.13
C GLN A 13 -5.04 7.08 -14.47
N THR A 14 -5.04 6.70 -15.75
CA THR A 14 -4.94 5.30 -16.19
C THR A 14 -3.49 4.83 -16.32
N GLU A 15 -2.54 5.74 -16.58
CA GLU A 15 -1.10 5.43 -16.61
C GLU A 15 -0.44 5.37 -15.21
N GLN A 16 -1.11 5.94 -14.20
CA GLN A 16 -0.69 5.87 -12.78
C GLN A 16 -1.60 4.99 -11.92
N ASP A 17 -2.34 4.06 -12.53
CA ASP A 17 -3.14 3.06 -11.83
C ASP A 17 -2.43 1.69 -11.89
N PRO A 18 -1.59 1.34 -10.89
CA PRO A 18 -1.05 -0.02 -10.73
C PRO A 18 -2.13 -1.07 -10.38
N ASN A 19 -3.41 -0.77 -10.60
CA ASN A 19 -4.57 -1.55 -10.20
C ASN A 19 -5.30 -2.19 -11.40
N ALA A 20 -4.89 -1.87 -12.63
CA ALA A 20 -5.15 -2.70 -13.82
C ALA A 20 -4.42 -4.06 -13.81
N THR A 21 -3.46 -4.26 -12.90
CA THR A 21 -2.55 -5.44 -12.92
C THR A 21 -2.97 -6.58 -11.97
N PHE A 22 -3.86 -6.34 -11.00
CA PHE A 22 -4.22 -7.32 -9.96
C PHE A 22 -5.63 -7.92 -10.13
N PRO A 23 -5.81 -9.25 -9.96
CA PRO A 23 -7.11 -9.90 -10.02
C PRO A 23 -8.10 -9.34 -8.99
N TRP A 24 -9.38 -9.31 -9.34
CA TRP A 24 -10.46 -8.79 -8.49
C TRP A 24 -10.52 -9.46 -7.09
N TRP A 25 -10.19 -10.76 -7.00
CA TRP A 25 -10.12 -11.50 -5.73
C TRP A 25 -9.08 -10.94 -4.75
N VAL A 26 -7.92 -10.49 -5.21
CA VAL A 26 -6.86 -9.94 -4.34
C VAL A 26 -7.33 -8.65 -3.69
N ARG A 27 -8.14 -7.86 -4.42
CA ARG A 27 -8.71 -6.60 -3.95
C ARG A 27 -9.79 -6.86 -2.91
N PHE A 28 -10.61 -7.88 -3.13
CA PHE A 28 -11.63 -8.31 -2.17
C PHE A 28 -10.99 -8.88 -0.89
N LEU A 29 -9.92 -9.66 -1.02
CA LEU A 29 -9.17 -10.20 0.11
C LEU A 29 -8.52 -9.09 0.94
N ALA A 30 -7.94 -8.07 0.31
CA ALA A 30 -7.37 -6.93 1.01
C ALA A 30 -8.42 -6.13 1.79
N LYS A 31 -9.57 -5.82 1.16
CA LYS A 31 -10.70 -5.14 1.84
C LYS A 31 -11.25 -5.99 2.99
N GLY A 32 -11.43 -7.29 2.77
CA GLY A 32 -11.91 -8.24 3.78
C GLY A 32 -10.96 -8.35 4.97
N LEU A 33 -9.65 -8.38 4.73
CA LEU A 33 -8.64 -8.42 5.78
C LEU A 33 -8.68 -7.18 6.67
N GLY A 34 -8.90 -5.98 6.10
CA GLY A 34 -9.05 -4.75 6.88
C GLY A 34 -10.31 -4.75 7.77
N ILE A 35 -11.42 -5.27 7.26
CA ILE A 35 -12.68 -5.39 8.02
C ILE A 35 -12.52 -6.38 9.18
N VAL A 36 -12.05 -7.60 8.89
CA VAL A 36 -11.83 -8.64 9.90
C VAL A 36 -10.78 -8.19 10.91
N GLY A 37 -9.68 -7.59 10.44
CA GLY A 37 -8.63 -7.04 11.29
C GLY A 37 -9.14 -5.92 12.21
N GLY A 38 -10.02 -5.05 11.71
CA GLY A 38 -10.67 -4.00 12.51
C GLY A 38 -11.57 -4.55 13.61
N PHE A 39 -12.41 -5.55 13.32
CA PHE A 39 -13.24 -6.20 14.34
C PHE A 39 -12.40 -6.93 15.40
N VAL A 40 -11.37 -7.65 14.99
CA VAL A 40 -10.44 -8.32 15.90
C VAL A 40 -9.71 -7.28 16.77
N ALA A 41 -9.26 -6.18 16.17
CA ALA A 41 -8.65 -5.07 16.90
C ALA A 41 -9.58 -4.46 17.95
N MET A 42 -10.86 -4.25 17.63
CA MET A 42 -11.84 -3.76 18.61
C MET A 42 -12.05 -4.74 19.76
N PHE A 43 -12.17 -6.03 19.47
CA PHE A 43 -12.37 -7.05 20.49
C PHE A 43 -11.21 -7.09 21.49
N PHE A 44 -9.97 -7.12 21.00
CA PHE A 44 -8.78 -7.09 21.86
C PHE A 44 -8.60 -5.75 22.58
N ALA A 45 -8.99 -4.63 21.97
CA ALA A 45 -8.95 -3.33 22.62
C ALA A 45 -9.89 -3.27 23.84
N VAL A 46 -11.13 -3.77 23.71
CA VAL A 46 -12.09 -3.82 24.82
C VAL A 46 -11.60 -4.74 25.95
N LEU A 47 -11.02 -5.90 25.61
CA LEU A 47 -10.40 -6.78 26.61
C LEU A 47 -9.19 -6.13 27.30
N GLY A 48 -8.41 -5.31 26.58
CA GLY A 48 -7.29 -4.56 27.13
C GLY A 48 -7.68 -3.39 28.04
N LEU A 49 -8.93 -2.92 28.01
CA LEU A 49 -9.43 -1.92 28.96
C LEU A 49 -9.57 -2.46 30.39
N LEU A 50 -9.50 -3.79 30.57
CA LEU A 50 -9.49 -4.43 31.90
C LEU A 50 -8.11 -4.36 32.59
N SER A 51 -7.04 -3.93 31.88
CA SER A 51 -5.72 -3.73 32.47
C SER A 51 -5.71 -2.54 33.45
N ILE A 52 -5.02 -2.67 34.59
CA ILE A 52 -4.97 -1.66 35.67
C ILE A 52 -4.01 -0.49 35.33
N THR A 53 -3.15 -0.65 34.32
CA THR A 53 -2.12 0.34 33.97
C THR A 53 -2.67 1.47 33.09
N ALA A 54 -2.58 2.72 33.55
CA ALA A 54 -3.11 3.90 32.86
C ALA A 54 -2.56 4.10 31.43
N SER A 55 -1.28 3.81 31.19
CA SER A 55 -0.68 3.91 29.85
C SER A 55 -1.25 2.89 28.86
N CYS A 56 -1.61 1.70 29.34
CA CYS A 56 -2.18 0.64 28.51
C CYS A 56 -3.66 0.89 28.21
N ILE A 57 -4.40 1.56 29.12
CA ILE A 57 -5.77 2.04 28.84
C ILE A 57 -5.76 3.03 27.67
N VAL A 58 -4.83 4.00 27.67
CA VAL A 58 -4.71 4.96 26.55
C VAL A 58 -4.36 4.26 25.24
N ALA A 59 -3.43 3.30 25.28
CA ALA A 59 -3.08 2.49 24.10
C ALA A 59 -4.30 1.70 23.57
N CYS A 60 -5.12 1.13 24.44
CA CYS A 60 -6.32 0.39 24.08
C CYS A 60 -7.41 1.28 23.51
N LEU A 61 -7.62 2.49 24.06
CA LEU A 61 -8.55 3.47 23.50
C LEU A 61 -8.12 3.92 22.10
N LEU A 62 -6.81 4.14 21.92
CA LEU A 62 -6.24 4.47 20.62
C LEU A 62 -6.40 3.32 19.63
N GLN A 63 -6.11 2.07 20.05
CA GLN A 63 -6.32 0.86 19.28
C GLN A 63 -7.79 0.68 18.87
N LEU A 64 -8.74 0.99 19.76
CA LEU A 64 -10.18 0.95 19.48
C LEU A 64 -10.58 1.97 18.40
N ALA A 65 -10.09 3.21 18.51
CA ALA A 65 -10.32 4.26 17.51
C ALA A 65 -9.72 3.89 16.14
N ILE A 66 -8.51 3.30 16.14
CA ILE A 66 -7.85 2.79 14.94
C ILE A 66 -8.64 1.65 14.31
N GLY A 67 -9.16 0.71 15.12
CA GLY A 67 -10.01 -0.37 14.64
C GLY A 67 -11.28 0.15 13.95
N PHE A 68 -11.91 1.17 14.52
CA PHE A 68 -13.08 1.83 13.91
C PHE A 68 -12.71 2.54 12.60
N LEU A 69 -11.60 3.27 12.59
CA LEU A 69 -11.12 3.94 11.39
C LEU A 69 -10.78 2.95 10.27
N ALA A 70 -10.15 1.81 10.58
CA ALA A 70 -9.85 0.76 9.61
C ALA A 70 -11.12 0.20 8.96
N VAL A 71 -12.15 -0.12 9.76
CA VAL A 71 -13.44 -0.59 9.22
C VAL A 71 -14.11 0.51 8.38
N ALA A 72 -14.09 1.76 8.84
CA ALA A 72 -14.67 2.89 8.11
C ALA A 72 -13.99 3.15 6.75
N LEU A 73 -12.68 2.91 6.64
CA LEU A 73 -11.92 3.07 5.40
C LEU A 73 -12.16 1.94 4.38
N GLU A 74 -12.54 0.73 4.81
CA GLU A 74 -12.82 -0.41 3.91
C GLU A 74 -14.30 -0.67 3.63
N ALA A 75 -15.18 -0.42 4.60
CA ALA A 75 -16.61 -0.72 4.55
C ALA A 75 -17.44 0.55 4.88
N PRO A 76 -17.54 1.51 3.95
CA PRO A 76 -18.37 2.71 4.14
C PRO A 76 -19.87 2.39 4.22
N PHE A 77 -20.28 1.17 3.82
CA PHE A 77 -21.68 0.75 3.74
C PHE A 77 -22.36 0.46 5.09
N CYS A 78 -21.61 0.23 6.18
CA CYS A 78 -22.22 0.07 7.51
C CYS A 78 -22.75 1.39 8.10
N CYS A 79 -22.46 2.55 7.48
CA CYS A 79 -22.81 3.89 7.96
C CYS A 79 -23.45 4.78 6.89
N ALA A 80 -24.28 4.23 6.00
CA ALA A 80 -24.83 4.89 4.80
C ALA A 80 -25.77 6.11 5.03
N PHE A 81 -25.96 6.58 6.26
CA PHE A 81 -26.81 7.74 6.60
C PHE A 81 -26.05 9.06 6.80
N VAL A 82 -24.74 9.07 6.57
CA VAL A 82 -23.91 10.28 6.72
C VAL A 82 -23.18 10.55 5.41
N ASP A 83 -23.56 11.61 4.69
CA ASP A 83 -22.89 12.13 3.46
C ASP A 83 -21.36 12.26 3.61
N PHE A 84 -20.88 12.43 4.84
CA PHE A 84 -19.46 12.51 5.17
C PHE A 84 -18.69 11.19 4.92
N ILE A 85 -19.33 10.04 5.10
CA ILE A 85 -18.69 8.72 4.95
C ILE A 85 -18.47 8.41 3.47
N GLU A 86 -19.35 8.86 2.57
CA GLU A 86 -19.18 8.67 1.12
C GLU A 86 -18.01 9.51 0.58
N ARG A 87 -17.82 10.73 1.11
CA ARG A 87 -16.62 11.54 0.85
C ARG A 87 -15.34 10.88 1.34
N ILE A 88 -15.37 10.24 2.52
CA ILE A 88 -14.24 9.46 3.04
C ILE A 88 -13.99 8.21 2.19
N ALA A 89 -15.03 7.54 1.71
CA ALA A 89 -14.91 6.39 0.83
C ALA A 89 -14.24 6.76 -0.50
N GLN A 90 -14.70 7.86 -1.12
CA GLN A 90 -14.09 8.42 -2.33
C GLN A 90 -12.64 8.86 -2.07
N PHE A 91 -12.34 9.38 -0.89
CA PHE A 91 -10.98 9.73 -0.48
C PHE A 91 -10.10 8.48 -0.27
N SER A 92 -10.63 7.42 0.34
CA SER A 92 -9.94 6.12 0.53
C SER A 92 -9.62 5.46 -0.81
N GLU A 93 -10.56 5.53 -1.76
CA GLU A 93 -10.42 4.88 -3.07
C GLU A 93 -9.56 5.69 -4.06
N SER A 94 -9.48 7.02 -3.91
CA SER A 94 -8.67 7.89 -4.77
C SER A 94 -7.19 7.97 -4.41
N ARG A 95 -6.77 7.40 -3.27
CA ARG A 95 -5.37 7.46 -2.81
C ARG A 95 -4.56 6.24 -3.27
N ALA A 96 -3.30 6.47 -3.63
CA ALA A 96 -2.39 5.41 -4.06
C ALA A 96 -2.17 4.35 -2.95
N TYR A 97 -2.04 3.08 -3.34
CA TYR A 97 -1.87 1.95 -2.40
C TYR A 97 -0.69 2.10 -1.45
N TYR A 98 0.40 2.75 -1.88
CA TYR A 98 1.54 3.05 -1.02
C TYR A 98 1.14 3.92 0.19
N GLN A 99 0.31 4.95 -0.02
CA GLN A 99 -0.14 5.84 1.05
C GLN A 99 -1.11 5.12 1.99
N LYS A 100 -1.95 4.24 1.43
CA LYS A 100 -2.86 3.38 2.21
C LYS A 100 -2.08 2.38 3.06
N ALA A 101 -1.07 1.72 2.49
CA ALA A 101 -0.19 0.79 3.20
C ALA A 101 0.57 1.49 4.33
N GLY A 102 1.11 2.69 4.07
CA GLY A 102 1.78 3.52 5.07
C GLY A 102 0.85 3.90 6.21
N LEU A 103 -0.38 4.33 5.91
CA LEU A 103 -1.39 4.67 6.90
C LEU A 103 -1.70 3.48 7.82
N TYR A 104 -2.03 2.31 7.26
CA TYR A 104 -2.33 1.10 8.04
C TYR A 104 -1.13 0.64 8.89
N THR A 105 0.08 0.75 8.36
CA THR A 105 1.31 0.39 9.07
C THR A 105 1.55 1.29 10.28
N VAL A 106 1.43 2.61 10.11
CA VAL A 106 1.58 3.57 11.21
C VAL A 106 0.49 3.38 12.25
N MET A 107 -0.75 3.17 11.81
CA MET A 107 -1.89 2.94 12.70
C MET A 107 -1.72 1.62 13.49
N GLY A 108 -1.16 0.56 12.91
CA GLY A 108 -0.88 -0.68 13.65
C GLY A 108 0.29 -0.58 14.63
N ILE A 109 1.36 0.16 14.28
CA ILE A 109 2.58 0.28 15.09
C ILE A 109 2.38 1.20 16.29
N LEU A 110 1.65 2.30 16.13
CA LEU A 110 1.44 3.31 17.17
C LEU A 110 0.96 2.74 18.52
N PRO A 111 -0.10 1.92 18.58
CA PRO A 111 -0.56 1.35 19.85
C PRO A 111 0.45 0.34 20.43
N ILE A 112 1.17 -0.43 19.58
CA ILE A 112 2.21 -1.38 20.00
C ILE A 112 3.37 -0.67 20.72
N LEU A 113 3.76 0.52 20.25
CA LEU A 113 4.86 1.29 20.85
C LEU A 113 4.49 1.88 22.23
N ILE A 114 3.21 2.18 22.47
CA ILE A 114 2.76 2.81 23.73
C ILE A 114 2.69 1.77 24.85
N CYS A 115 2.14 0.58 24.58
CA CYS A 115 2.10 -0.51 25.55
C CYS A 115 2.14 -1.87 24.81
N PRO A 116 3.30 -2.58 24.84
CA PRO A 116 3.46 -3.89 24.18
C PRO A 116 2.83 -5.01 25.03
N GLU A 117 1.51 -4.93 25.22
CA GLU A 117 0.70 -6.00 25.79
C GLU A 117 0.19 -6.94 24.70
N LEU A 118 -0.16 -8.17 25.08
CA LEU A 118 -0.67 -9.17 24.13
C LEU A 118 -1.91 -8.67 23.37
N ASN A 119 -2.78 -7.90 24.03
CA ASN A 119 -3.96 -7.30 23.41
C ASN A 119 -3.60 -6.31 22.31
N THR A 120 -2.61 -5.44 22.57
CA THR A 120 -2.15 -4.42 21.62
C THR A 120 -1.32 -5.02 20.50
N ILE A 121 -0.55 -6.07 20.77
CA ILE A 121 0.22 -6.81 19.77
C ILE A 121 -0.72 -7.57 18.83
N LEU A 122 -1.76 -8.24 19.35
CA LEU A 122 -2.71 -8.96 18.51
C LEU A 122 -3.64 -8.02 17.74
N GLY A 123 -4.17 -6.98 18.40
CA GLY A 123 -5.00 -5.98 17.75
C GLY A 123 -4.23 -5.14 16.72
N GLY A 124 -3.12 -4.54 17.13
CA GLY A 124 -2.25 -3.73 16.28
C GLY A 124 -1.57 -4.55 15.19
N GLY A 125 -1.21 -5.80 15.50
CA GLY A 125 -0.61 -6.75 14.56
C GLY A 125 -1.53 -7.15 13.41
N MET A 126 -2.84 -7.30 13.65
CA MET A 126 -3.81 -7.57 12.57
C MET A 126 -3.98 -6.36 11.64
N ILE A 127 -3.98 -5.14 12.19
CA ILE A 127 -4.00 -3.89 11.41
C ILE A 127 -2.69 -3.73 10.61
N LEU A 128 -1.56 -4.06 11.22
CA LEU A 128 -0.25 -4.05 10.58
C LEU A 128 -0.16 -5.09 9.44
N ALA A 129 -0.68 -6.30 9.65
CA ALA A 129 -0.75 -7.33 8.63
C ALA A 129 -1.55 -6.85 7.40
N CYS A 130 -2.63 -6.12 7.63
CA CYS A 130 -3.38 -5.45 6.56
C CYS A 130 -2.51 -4.43 5.81
N GLY A 131 -1.76 -3.59 6.54
CA GLY A 131 -0.78 -2.65 5.96
C GLY A 131 0.29 -3.33 5.11
N ILE A 132 0.81 -4.47 5.56
CA ILE A 132 1.79 -5.28 4.82
C ILE A 132 1.17 -5.82 3.52
N VAL A 133 -0.06 -6.32 3.55
CA VAL A 133 -0.76 -6.79 2.35
C VAL A 133 -0.95 -5.65 1.34
N TYR A 134 -1.38 -4.47 1.79
CA TYR A 134 -1.44 -3.29 0.91
C TYR A 134 -0.05 -2.85 0.42
N GLY A 135 0.99 -3.04 1.22
CA GLY A 135 2.38 -2.80 0.86
C GLY A 135 2.82 -3.71 -0.29
N PHE A 136 2.52 -5.02 -0.21
CA PHE A 136 2.80 -5.95 -1.30
C PHE A 136 2.02 -5.64 -2.58
N MET A 137 0.76 -5.18 -2.45
CA MET A 137 -0.01 -4.71 -3.60
C MET A 137 0.60 -3.45 -4.25
N SER A 138 1.29 -2.60 -3.47
CA SER A 138 1.95 -1.41 -4.01
C SER A 138 3.23 -1.70 -4.80
N LEU A 139 3.86 -2.87 -4.62
CA LEU A 139 5.10 -3.26 -5.29
C LEU A 139 4.90 -3.73 -6.75
N GLY A 140 3.67 -4.01 -7.17
CA GLY A 140 3.35 -4.42 -8.54
C GLY A 140 3.84 -5.82 -8.94
N LYS A 141 3.47 -6.26 -10.13
CA LYS A 141 3.89 -7.56 -10.69
C LYS A 141 5.33 -7.44 -11.20
N LYS A 142 6.23 -8.31 -10.73
CA LYS A 142 7.58 -8.44 -11.31
C LYS A 142 7.43 -8.80 -12.80
N ALA A 143 8.11 -8.08 -13.69
CA ALA A 143 8.06 -8.37 -15.12
C ALA A 143 8.56 -9.79 -15.40
N ASP A 144 7.95 -10.46 -16.40
CA ASP A 144 8.38 -11.78 -16.84
C ASP A 144 9.84 -11.73 -17.34
N ARG A 145 10.62 -12.80 -17.15
CA ARG A 145 12.03 -12.85 -17.56
C ARG A 145 12.20 -12.46 -19.04
N GLY A 146 11.27 -12.85 -19.92
CA GLY A 146 11.32 -12.47 -21.34
C GLY A 146 11.18 -10.97 -21.58
N THR A 147 10.30 -10.30 -20.82
CA THR A 147 10.12 -8.84 -20.88
C THR A 147 11.32 -8.10 -20.28
N MET A 148 11.90 -8.61 -19.18
CA MET A 148 13.13 -8.03 -18.60
C MET A 148 14.34 -8.18 -19.54
N MET A 149 14.48 -9.31 -20.24
CA MET A 149 15.56 -9.50 -21.22
C MET A 149 15.34 -8.70 -22.52
N GLY A 150 14.09 -8.44 -22.92
CA GLY A 150 13.77 -7.62 -24.09
C GLY A 150 14.00 -6.12 -23.88
N VAL A 151 13.79 -5.61 -22.66
CA VAL A 151 14.05 -4.20 -22.30
C VAL A 151 15.55 -3.98 -22.07
N GLY A 152 16.23 -4.89 -21.37
CA GLY A 152 17.69 -4.80 -21.17
C GLY A 152 18.54 -5.01 -22.43
N GLY A 153 17.97 -5.50 -23.53
CA GLY A 153 18.63 -5.61 -24.82
C GLY A 153 18.51 -4.37 -25.71
N ASN A 154 17.54 -3.48 -25.44
CA ASN A 154 17.22 -2.31 -26.26
C ASN A 154 17.45 -0.97 -25.55
N ASP A 155 17.96 -0.96 -24.32
CA ASP A 155 18.37 0.27 -23.64
C ASP A 155 19.66 0.82 -24.29
N PRO A 156 19.63 1.97 -24.98
CA PRO A 156 20.85 2.54 -25.59
C PRO A 156 21.89 3.01 -24.55
N ALA A 157 21.52 3.03 -23.26
CA ALA A 157 22.39 3.43 -22.15
C ALA A 157 23.18 2.26 -21.53
N TRP A 158 22.82 1.00 -21.82
CA TRP A 158 23.53 -0.17 -21.29
C TRP A 158 23.93 -1.11 -22.43
N SER A 159 25.21 -1.09 -22.79
CA SER A 159 25.81 -2.06 -23.71
C SER A 159 26.72 -3.01 -22.92
N PRO A 160 26.50 -4.34 -22.95
CA PRO A 160 27.34 -5.31 -22.22
C PRO A 160 28.72 -5.54 -22.85
N GLN A 161 29.15 -4.70 -23.78
CA GLN A 161 30.39 -4.89 -24.53
C GLN A 161 31.57 -4.26 -23.78
N VAL A 162 32.01 -4.95 -22.72
CA VAL A 162 33.23 -4.63 -21.95
C VAL A 162 34.51 -5.10 -22.66
N ASN A 163 34.46 -5.44 -23.95
CA ASN A 163 35.57 -6.02 -24.69
C ASN A 163 35.74 -5.39 -26.08
N GLN A 164 35.80 -4.05 -26.15
CA GLN A 164 36.27 -3.38 -27.35
C GLN A 164 37.78 -3.62 -27.50
N PRO A 165 38.26 -4.22 -28.61
CA PRO A 165 39.69 -4.34 -28.86
C PRO A 165 40.33 -2.95 -28.90
N ILE A 166 41.40 -2.77 -28.13
CA ILE A 166 42.22 -1.55 -28.14
C ILE A 166 42.62 -1.24 -29.60
N PRO A 167 42.31 -0.05 -30.15
CA PRO A 167 42.75 0.30 -31.49
C PRO A 167 44.29 0.33 -31.52
N THR A 168 44.90 -0.58 -32.27
CA THR A 168 46.34 -0.55 -32.56
C THR A 168 46.65 0.70 -33.38
N PRO A 169 47.57 1.58 -32.94
CA PRO A 169 47.94 2.76 -33.72
C PRO A 169 48.67 2.32 -35.00
N THR A 170 48.01 2.49 -36.15
CA THR A 170 48.62 2.31 -37.47
C THR A 170 49.65 3.42 -37.68
N GLY A 171 50.91 3.00 -37.86
CA GLY A 171 52.09 3.85 -37.79
C GLY A 171 52.21 4.94 -38.84
N PHE A 172 52.99 5.96 -38.46
CA PHE A 172 53.63 6.96 -39.30
C PHE A 172 54.62 6.29 -40.27
N ASN A 173 54.19 6.00 -41.50
CA ASN A 173 54.98 6.04 -42.74
C ASN A 173 54.31 5.16 -43.78
N GLN A 174 53.86 5.74 -44.89
CA GLN A 174 54.13 5.16 -46.20
C GLN A 174 54.48 6.30 -47.19
N PRO A 175 55.52 6.10 -48.04
CA PRO A 175 56.10 7.08 -48.97
C PRO A 175 55.25 7.39 -50.21
#